data_AF-A0A4Q3ZEE9-F1
#
_entry.id   AF-A0A4Q3ZEE9-F1
#
_cell.length_a   1.000
_cell.length_b   1.000
_cell.length_c   1.000
_cell.angle_alpha   90.00
_cell.angle_beta   90.00
_cell.angle_gamma   90.00
#
_symmetry.space_group_name_H-M   'P 1'
#
loop_
_entity.id
_entity.type
_entity.pdbx_description
1 polymer ?
#
loop_
_entity_poly.entity_id
_entity_poly.type
_entity_poly.pdbx_seq_one_letter_code
_entity_poly.pdbx_strand_id
1 'polypeptide(L)'
;MIFDVAGEVLRSRSWLREALGAKNAGKLIVLGSFFALMAVHAGQAALWGVFLHRTKLLQSVTEGVYFSAASVTTLGYGDILLKYPWRHIGTLIAITGVLMFGCSTAFLFLVLQSVWQHS
;
A
#
# COMPACT_ATOMS: atom_id res chain seq x y z
N MET A 1 -7.32 3.52 11.70
CA MET A 1 -6.72 2.31 11.11
C MET A 1 -5.27 2.49 10.66
N ILE A 2 -4.91 3.25 9.60
CA ILE A 2 -3.48 3.42 9.24
C ILE A 2 -2.68 4.23 10.30
N PHE A 3 -3.36 5.14 10.99
CA PHE A 3 -2.78 5.94 12.08
C PHE A 3 -2.65 5.19 13.41
N ASP A 4 -3.46 4.15 13.65
CA ASP A 4 -3.37 3.33 14.87
C ASP A 4 -2.18 2.37 14.82
N VAL A 5 -1.96 1.75 13.65
CA VAL A 5 -0.80 0.89 13.40
C VAL A 5 0.51 1.68 13.55
N ALA A 6 0.55 2.93 13.09
CA ALA A 6 1.70 3.81 13.28
C ALA A 6 1.98 4.08 14.78
N GLY A 7 0.94 4.24 15.59
CA GLY A 7 1.06 4.44 17.05
C GLY A 7 1.53 3.19 17.81
N GLU A 8 1.07 2.01 17.40
CA GLU A 8 1.40 0.74 18.05
C GLU A 8 2.83 0.26 17.72
N VAL A 9 3.27 0.49 16.48
CA VAL A 9 4.67 0.28 16.05
C VAL A 9 5.64 1.19 16.82
N LEU A 10 5.23 2.41 17.18
CA LEU A 10 6.04 3.34 17.99
C LEU A 10 6.12 2.94 19.48
N ARG A 11 5.13 2.20 20.00
CA ARG A 11 5.08 1.80 21.42
C ARG A 11 5.89 0.52 21.71
N SER A 12 6.17 -0.30 20.70
CA SER A 12 6.98 -1.53 20.78
C SER A 12 8.51 -1.31 20.90
N ARG A 13 8.96 -0.07 21.13
CA ARG A 13 10.36 0.36 21.01
C ARG A 13 11.35 -0.28 22.01
N SER A 14 10.91 -0.77 23.16
CA SER A 14 11.80 -1.36 24.18
C SER A 14 12.20 -2.81 23.85
N TRP A 15 11.22 -3.66 23.53
CA TRP A 15 11.45 -5.09 23.26
C TRP A 15 12.17 -5.35 21.92
N LEU A 16 11.94 -4.52 20.90
CA LEU A 16 12.64 -4.63 19.60
C LEU A 16 14.15 -4.33 19.69
N ARG A 17 14.56 -3.49 20.64
CA ARG A 17 15.98 -3.12 20.84
C ARG A 17 16.79 -4.26 21.46
N GLU A 18 16.16 -5.06 22.32
CA GLU A 18 16.80 -6.17 23.02
C GLU A 18 16.90 -7.44 22.16
N ALA A 19 15.92 -7.71 21.28
CA ALA A 19 15.89 -8.93 20.48
C ALA A 19 16.78 -8.94 19.22
N LEU A 20 17.12 -7.78 18.64
CA LEU A 20 17.57 -7.71 17.23
C LEU A 20 19.02 -7.26 17.00
N GLY A 21 19.78 -6.95 18.05
CA GLY A 21 21.14 -6.43 17.91
C GLY A 21 21.17 -5.04 17.29
N ALA A 22 21.64 -4.04 18.04
CA ALA A 22 21.48 -2.62 17.74
C ALA A 22 21.89 -2.17 16.31
N LYS A 23 22.81 -2.89 15.64
CA LYS A 23 23.31 -2.55 14.30
C LYS A 23 22.41 -3.02 13.13
N ASN A 24 21.67 -4.11 13.27
CA ASN A 24 20.85 -4.67 12.18
C ASN A 24 19.35 -4.37 12.33
N ALA A 25 18.90 -4.05 13.54
CA ALA A 25 17.51 -3.75 13.85
C ALA A 25 16.93 -2.66 12.93
N GLY A 26 17.68 -1.58 12.68
CA GLY A 26 17.23 -0.49 11.80
C GLY A 26 16.96 -0.94 10.35
N LYS A 27 17.86 -1.77 9.78
CA LYS A 27 17.70 -2.30 8.41
C LYS A 27 16.48 -3.22 8.30
N LEU A 28 16.27 -4.08 9.31
CA LEU A 28 15.13 -4.99 9.36
C LEU A 28 13.80 -4.24 9.51
N ILE A 29 13.77 -3.15 10.28
CA ILE A 29 12.58 -2.29 10.43
C ILE A 29 12.20 -1.64 9.09
N VAL A 30 13.17 -1.09 8.37
CA VAL A 30 12.94 -0.47 7.05
C VAL A 30 12.43 -1.52 6.05
N LEU A 31 13.10 -2.68 5.99
CA LEU A 31 12.71 -3.77 5.09
C LEU A 31 11.31 -4.31 5.41
N GLY A 32 11.02 -4.53 6.69
CA GLY A 32 9.71 -4.96 7.16
C GLY A 32 8.62 -3.95 6.82
N SER A 33 8.90 -2.66 7.00
CA SER A 33 7.98 -1.57 6.64
C SER A 33 7.69 -1.55 5.15
N PHE A 34 8.70 -1.74 4.30
CA PHE A 34 8.55 -1.79 2.84
C PHE A 34 7.63 -2.95 2.42
N PHE A 35 7.87 -4.17 2.89
CA PHE A 35 7.04 -5.32 2.55
C PHE A 35 5.63 -5.23 3.13
N ALA A 36 5.47 -4.67 4.33
CA ALA A 36 4.16 -4.42 4.91
C ALA A 36 3.34 -3.45 4.05
N LEU A 37 3.94 -2.34 3.60
CA LEU A 37 3.29 -1.39 2.70
C LEU A 37 2.98 -2.01 1.34
N MET A 38 3.87 -2.81 0.78
CA MET A 38 3.62 -3.55 -0.45
C MET A 38 2.39 -4.46 -0.31
N ALA A 39 2.29 -5.19 0.80
CA ALA A 39 1.14 -6.05 1.09
C ALA A 39 -0.16 -5.24 1.26
N VAL A 40 -0.11 -4.06 1.88
CA VAL A 40 -1.26 -3.16 2.00
C VAL A 40 -1.74 -2.67 0.63
N HIS A 41 -0.82 -2.24 -0.25
CA HIS A 41 -1.17 -1.81 -1.62
C HIS A 41 -1.72 -2.96 -2.48
N ALA A 42 -1.13 -4.15 -2.36
CA ALA A 42 -1.66 -5.35 -3.01
C ALA A 42 -3.06 -5.70 -2.48
N GLY A 43 -3.28 -5.59 -1.17
CA GLY A 43 -4.58 -5.78 -0.53
C GLY A 43 -5.63 -4.76 -0.99
N GLN A 44 -5.24 -3.48 -1.15
CA GLN A 44 -6.09 -2.44 -1.72
C GLN A 44 -6.49 -2.77 -3.17
N ALA A 45 -5.54 -3.17 -4.02
CA ALA A 45 -5.84 -3.58 -5.39
C ALA A 45 -6.76 -4.81 -5.43
N ALA A 46 -6.54 -5.78 -4.54
CA ALA A 46 -7.39 -6.95 -4.39
C ALA A 46 -8.82 -6.57 -3.98
N LEU A 47 -8.97 -5.68 -2.99
CA LEU A 47 -10.27 -5.21 -2.50
C LEU A 47 -11.07 -4.50 -3.60
N TRP A 48 -10.43 -3.59 -4.34
CA TRP A 48 -11.06 -2.95 -5.49
C TRP A 48 -11.43 -3.96 -6.57
N GLY A 49 -10.56 -4.92 -6.86
CA GLY A 49 -10.84 -5.95 -7.86
C GLY A 49 -12.05 -6.83 -7.50
N VAL A 50 -12.15 -7.23 -6.24
CA VAL A 50 -13.33 -7.96 -5.72
C VAL A 50 -14.59 -7.09 -5.82
N PHE A 51 -14.51 -5.80 -5.48
CA PHE A 51 -15.62 -4.87 -5.60
C PHE A 51 -16.12 -4.74 -7.05
N LEU A 52 -15.21 -4.55 -8.01
CA LEU A 52 -15.55 -4.42 -9.43
C LEU A 52 -16.18 -5.70 -10.00
N HIS A 53 -15.70 -6.87 -9.56
CA HIS A 53 -16.31 -8.14 -9.93
C HIS A 53 -17.70 -8.32 -9.31
N ARG A 54 -17.87 -8.04 -8.01
CA ARG A 54 -19.15 -8.17 -7.29
C ARG A 54 -20.23 -7.24 -7.84
N THR A 55 -19.86 -6.07 -8.34
CA THR A 55 -20.76 -5.12 -9.00
C THR A 55 -21.01 -5.44 -10.47
N LYS A 56 -20.46 -6.55 -10.98
CA LYS A 56 -20.56 -7.01 -12.38
C LYS A 56 -19.99 -6.00 -13.39
N LEU A 57 -19.08 -5.14 -12.95
CA LEU A 57 -18.38 -4.19 -13.82
C LEU A 57 -17.26 -4.85 -14.62
N LEU A 58 -16.69 -5.94 -14.10
CA LEU A 58 -15.67 -6.77 -14.74
C LEU A 58 -16.01 -8.26 -14.60
N GLN A 59 -15.57 -9.08 -15.56
CA GLN A 59 -16.05 -10.45 -15.71
C GLN A 59 -15.47 -11.40 -14.66
N SER A 60 -14.24 -11.15 -14.20
CA SER A 60 -13.57 -11.98 -13.20
C SER A 60 -12.90 -11.15 -12.11
N VAL A 61 -12.64 -11.80 -10.96
CA VAL A 61 -11.83 -11.20 -9.89
C VAL A 61 -10.43 -10.87 -10.41
N THR A 62 -9.83 -11.75 -11.23
CA THR A 62 -8.49 -11.56 -11.79
C THR A 62 -8.39 -10.29 -12.64
N GLU A 63 -9.35 -10.08 -13.56
CA GLU A 63 -9.44 -8.83 -14.33
C GLU A 63 -9.65 -7.61 -13.44
N GLY A 64 -10.50 -7.74 -12.42
CA GLY A 64 -10.74 -6.69 -11.43
C GLY A 64 -9.48 -6.29 -10.68
N VAL A 65 -8.71 -7.27 -10.18
CA VAL A 65 -7.46 -7.02 -9.45
C VAL A 65 -6.42 -6.44 -10.39
N TYR A 66 -6.31 -6.95 -11.62
CA TYR A 66 -5.38 -6.43 -12.63
C TYR A 66 -5.71 -4.97 -12.97
N PHE A 67 -6.96 -4.66 -13.31
CA PHE A 67 -7.42 -3.29 -13.59
C PHE A 67 -7.15 -2.36 -12.42
N SER A 68 -7.45 -2.83 -11.20
CA SER A 68 -7.26 -2.04 -9.98
C SER A 68 -5.79 -1.80 -9.70
N ALA A 69 -4.94 -2.83 -9.81
CA ALA A 69 -3.50 -2.73 -9.63
C ALA A 69 -2.88 -1.76 -10.64
N ALA A 70 -3.21 -1.90 -11.92
CA ALA A 70 -2.76 -1.00 -12.97
C ALA A 70 -3.23 0.45 -12.75
N SER A 71 -4.43 0.64 -12.21
CA SER A 71 -4.99 1.97 -11.92
C SER A 71 -4.35 2.61 -10.68
N VAL A 72 -4.29 1.93 -9.52
CA VAL A 72 -3.74 2.48 -8.27
C VAL A 72 -2.25 2.81 -8.37
N THR A 73 -1.52 2.10 -9.25
CA THR A 73 -0.10 2.35 -9.54
C THR A 73 0.11 3.37 -10.65
N THR A 74 -0.96 3.87 -11.28
CA THR A 74 -0.94 4.76 -12.45
C THR A 74 -0.29 4.16 -13.72
N LEU A 75 -0.07 2.84 -13.74
CA LEU A 75 0.50 2.12 -14.88
C LEU A 75 -0.42 2.18 -16.11
N GLY A 76 -1.72 1.93 -15.91
CA GLY A 76 -2.77 2.27 -16.87
C GLY A 76 -2.62 1.72 -18.29
N TYR A 77 -2.26 0.43 -18.47
CA TYR A 77 -2.11 -0.19 -19.79
C TYR A 77 -3.28 0.01 -20.76
N GLY A 78 -4.50 0.16 -20.24
CA GLY A 78 -5.69 0.54 -21.03
C GLY A 78 -6.30 -0.59 -21.86
N ASP A 79 -5.82 -1.81 -21.67
CA ASP A 79 -6.34 -3.06 -22.22
C ASP A 79 -7.67 -3.48 -21.57
N ILE A 80 -7.83 -3.23 -20.27
CA ILE A 80 -9.10 -3.39 -19.55
C ILE A 80 -9.60 -2.02 -19.11
N LEU A 81 -10.85 -1.68 -19.46
CA LEU A 81 -11.48 -0.41 -19.13
C LEU A 81 -12.92 -0.58 -18.67
N LEU A 82 -13.32 0.22 -17.68
CA LEU A 82 -14.72 0.33 -17.27
C LEU A 82 -15.53 1.11 -18.32
N LYS A 83 -16.71 0.60 -18.66
CA LYS A 83 -17.62 1.22 -19.63
C LYS A 83 -18.43 2.36 -18.99
N TYR A 84 -19.00 3.23 -19.81
CA TYR A 84 -19.96 4.25 -19.35
C TYR A 84 -21.17 3.58 -18.68
N PRO A 85 -21.73 4.12 -17.58
CA PRO A 85 -21.37 5.39 -16.92
C PRO A 85 -20.17 5.30 -15.96
N TRP A 86 -19.67 4.11 -15.65
CA TRP A 86 -18.75 3.83 -14.54
C TRP A 86 -17.28 4.12 -14.79
N ARG A 87 -16.91 4.65 -15.96
CA ARG A 87 -15.51 4.93 -16.34
C ARG A 87 -14.74 5.79 -15.32
N HIS A 88 -15.43 6.73 -14.69
CA HIS A 88 -14.84 7.65 -13.70
C HIS A 88 -14.37 6.94 -12.42
N ILE A 89 -14.90 5.74 -12.10
CA ILE A 89 -14.42 4.93 -10.98
C ILE A 89 -12.93 4.60 -11.17
N GLY A 90 -12.48 4.28 -12.38
CA GLY A 90 -11.08 4.00 -12.66
C GLY A 90 -10.17 5.18 -12.29
N THR A 91 -10.60 6.41 -12.62
CA THR A 91 -9.88 7.63 -12.25
C THR A 91 -9.84 7.83 -10.73
N LEU A 92 -10.94 7.57 -10.03
CA LEU A 92 -10.98 7.65 -8.56
C LEU A 92 -10.10 6.61 -7.88
N ILE A 93 -10.03 5.39 -8.43
CA ILE A 93 -9.11 4.34 -8.00
C ILE A 93 -7.66 4.80 -8.14
N ALA A 94 -7.32 5.41 -9.29
CA ALA A 94 -5.98 5.94 -9.52
C ALA A 94 -5.61 7.08 -8.56
N ILE A 95 -6.50 8.06 -8.35
CA ILE A 95 -6.27 9.17 -7.39
C ILE A 95 -6.05 8.61 -5.98
N THR A 96 -6.88 7.66 -5.55
CA THR A 96 -6.75 7.01 -4.25
C THR A 96 -5.41 6.29 -4.12
N GLY A 97 -5.00 5.57 -5.16
CA GLY A 97 -3.68 4.93 -5.24
C GLY A 97 -2.54 5.93 -5.06
N VAL A 98 -2.51 7.00 -5.87
CA VAL A 98 -1.47 8.04 -5.79
C VAL A 98 -1.38 8.65 -4.39
N LEU A 99 -2.51 9.00 -3.78
CA LEU A 99 -2.52 9.55 -2.42
C LEU A 99 -1.96 8.55 -1.40
N MET A 100 -2.35 7.28 -1.48
CA MET A 100 -1.87 6.24 -0.56
C MET A 100 -0.38 5.92 -0.77
N PHE A 101 0.10 5.87 -2.01
CA PHE A 101 1.54 5.74 -2.32
C PHE A 101 2.34 6.95 -1.83
N GLY A 102 1.79 8.16 -1.96
CA GLY A 102 2.38 9.38 -1.41
C GLY A 102 2.55 9.31 0.10
N CYS A 103 1.49 8.94 0.83
CA CYS A 103 1.55 8.73 2.28
C CYS A 103 2.53 7.61 2.68
N SER A 104 2.58 6.52 1.91
CA SER A 104 3.49 5.38 2.16
C SER A 104 4.95 5.78 2.00
N THR A 105 5.26 6.57 0.97
CA THR A 105 6.60 7.10 0.74
C THR A 105 7.02 8.06 1.86
N ALA A 106 6.13 8.95 2.28
CA ALA A 106 6.38 9.86 3.41
C ALA A 106 6.61 9.08 4.72
N PHE A 107 5.82 8.03 4.97
CA PHE A 107 6.02 7.16 6.13
C PHE A 107 7.38 6.45 6.08
N LEU A 108 7.76 5.84 4.95
CA LEU A 108 9.07 5.20 4.80
C LEU A 108 10.21 6.18 5.02
N PHE A 109 10.08 7.42 4.52
CA PHE A 109 11.04 8.47 4.75
C PHE A 109 11.21 8.79 6.25
N LEU A 110 10.11 8.90 7.00
CA LEU A 110 10.16 9.10 8.45
C LEU A 110 10.82 7.92 9.19
N VAL A 111 10.52 6.68 8.77
CA VAL A 111 11.16 5.47 9.32
C VAL A 111 12.66 5.49 9.06
N LEU A 112 13.07 5.76 7.81
CA LEU A 112 14.48 5.88 7.42
C LEU A 112 15.21 6.96 8.23
N GLN A 113 14.62 8.15 8.37
CA GLN A 113 15.18 9.24 9.16
C GLN A 113 15.35 8.83 10.63
N SER A 114 14.37 8.15 11.21
CA SER A 114 14.43 7.70 12.60
C SER A 114 15.56 6.69 12.85
N VAL A 115 15.82 5.81 11.89
CA VAL A 115 16.91 4.81 11.94
C VAL A 115 18.27 5.47 11.77
N TRP A 116 18.39 6.40 10.81
CA TRP A 116 19.64 7.10 10.53
C TRP A 116 20.06 8.03 11.67
N GLN A 117 19.12 8.74 12.30
CA GLN A 117 19.43 9.64 13.43
C GLN A 117 19.91 8.94 14.70
N HIS A 118 19.72 7.62 14.81
CA HIS A 118 20.10 6.82 15.99
C HIS A 118 21.20 5.78 15.70
N SER A 119 21.84 5.84 14.53
CA SER A 119 23.03 5.04 14.17
C SER A 119 24.29 5.90 14.29
#